data_AF-A0A1W1D6Z7-F1
#
_entry.id   AF-A0A1W1D6Z7-F1
#
_cell.length_a   1.000
_cell.length_b   1.000
_cell.length_c   1.000
_cell.angle_alpha   90.00
_cell.angle_beta   90.00
_cell.angle_gamma   90.00
#
_symmetry.space_group_name_H-M   'P 1'
#
loop_
_entity.id
_entity.type
_entity.pdbx_description
1 polymer ?
#
loop_
_entity_poly.entity_id
_entity_poly.type
_entity_poly.pdbx_seq_one_letter_code
_entity_poly.pdbx_strand_id
1 'polypeptide(L)' 'MGIGKVFFGESMFSCASNASKVAFVYLLRNTDYLLVDCQVENLHLKSLGAFNIERSAFVKLLKELL' A
#
# COMPACT_ATOMS: atom_id res chain seq x y z
N MET A 1 8.39 -4.06 -0.56
CA MET A 1 9.13 -4.72 0.53
C MET A 1 8.40 -4.47 1.85
N GLY A 2 8.39 -5.39 2.81
CA GLY A 2 7.79 -5.16 4.14
C GLY A 2 8.86 -4.81 5.18
N ILE A 3 8.65 -3.76 5.97
CA ILE A 3 9.51 -3.40 7.12
C ILE A 3 8.60 -2.98 8.27
N GLY A 4 8.77 -3.59 9.45
CA GLY A 4 7.88 -3.36 10.58
C GLY A 4 6.41 -3.62 10.20
N LYS A 5 5.54 -2.65 10.48
CA LYS A 5 4.11 -2.64 10.10
C LYS A 5 3.83 -1.88 8.80
N VAL A 6 4.86 -1.63 7.99
CA VAL A 6 4.75 -0.88 6.72
C VAL A 6 5.07 -1.78 5.53
N PHE A 7 4.21 -1.73 4.51
CA PHE A 7 4.45 -2.36 3.21
C PHE A 7 4.72 -1.31 2.14
N PHE A 8 5.89 -1.38 1.52
CA PHE A 8 6.29 -0.53 0.40
C PHE A 8 5.90 -1.22 -0.91
N GLY A 9 4.88 -0.71 -1.59
CA GLY A 9 4.41 -1.23 -2.87
C GLY A 9 5.26 -0.70 -4.02
N GLU A 10 6.05 -1.58 -4.65
CA GLU A 10 6.90 -1.19 -5.80
C GLU A 10 6.11 -1.22 -7.11
N SER A 11 5.43 -2.33 -7.40
CA SER A 11 4.64 -2.50 -8.62
C SER A 11 3.66 -3.66 -8.51
N MET A 12 2.63 -3.66 -9.33
CA MET A 12 1.69 -4.76 -9.51
C MET A 12 1.39 -4.95 -11.00
N PHE A 13 1.28 -6.20 -11.44
CA PHE A 13 0.82 -6.56 -12.78
C PHE A 13 -0.26 -7.64 -12.70
N SER A 14 -0.98 -7.86 -13.80
CA SER A 14 -2.08 -8.82 -13.84
C SER A 14 -2.16 -9.46 -15.22
N CYS A 15 -2.07 -10.79 -15.30
CA CYS A 15 -2.26 -11.54 -16.55
C CYS A 15 -3.74 -11.90 -16.83
N ALA A 16 -4.61 -11.72 -15.84
CA ALA A 16 -6.05 -11.93 -15.93
C ALA A 16 -6.78 -10.78 -15.24
N SER A 17 -8.03 -10.53 -15.61
CA SER A 17 -8.84 -9.48 -14.99
C SER A 17 -8.94 -9.68 -13.47
N ASN A 18 -8.76 -8.59 -12.71
CA ASN A 18 -8.85 -8.53 -11.25
C ASN A 18 -7.81 -9.33 -10.44
N ALA A 19 -6.87 -10.06 -11.05
CA ALA A 19 -5.91 -10.86 -10.30
C ALA A 19 -5.04 -10.00 -9.36
N SER A 20 -4.54 -8.84 -9.81
CA SER A 20 -3.79 -7.91 -8.95
C SER A 20 -4.61 -7.38 -7.76
N LYS A 21 -5.92 -7.14 -7.95
CA LYS A 21 -6.81 -6.70 -6.87
C LYS A 21 -7.01 -7.79 -5.82
N VAL A 22 -7.21 -9.04 -6.27
CA VAL A 22 -7.33 -10.19 -5.38
C VAL A 22 -6.05 -10.39 -4.59
N ALA A 23 -4.89 -10.31 -5.24
CA ALA A 23 -3.59 -10.39 -4.58
C ALA A 23 -3.42 -9.28 -3.52
N PHE A 24 -3.82 -8.04 -3.85
CA PHE A 24 -3.76 -6.91 -2.92
C PHE A 24 -4.67 -7.11 -1.70
N VAL A 25 -5.92 -7.53 -1.91
CA VAL A 25 -6.86 -7.85 -0.82
C VAL A 25 -6.34 -9.00 0.04
N TYR A 26 -5.76 -10.03 -0.58
CA TYR A 26 -5.17 -11.15 0.13
C TYR A 26 -4.01 -10.69 1.02
N LEU A 27 -3.11 -9.85 0.49
CA LEU A 27 -2.01 -9.26 1.26
C LEU A 27 -2.54 -8.54 2.51
N LEU A 28 -3.51 -7.63 2.33
CA LEU A 28 -4.05 -6.84 3.44
C LEU A 28 -4.79 -7.68 4.49
N ARG A 29 -5.40 -8.80 4.10
CA ARG A 29 -6.14 -9.68 5.02
C ARG A 29 -5.26 -10.67 5.77
N ASN A 30 -4.09 -11.01 5.23
CA ASN A 30 -3.21 -12.05 5.78
C ASN A 30 -1.92 -11.48 6.35
N THR A 31 -1.83 -10.16 6.47
CA THR A 31 -0.71 -9.47 7.10
C THR A 31 -1.25 -8.48 8.13
N ASP A 32 -0.36 -8.00 8.97
CA ASP A 32 -0.63 -7.03 10.03
C ASP A 32 -0.09 -5.64 9.67
N TYR A 33 0.11 -5.36 8.38
CA TYR A 33 0.53 -4.04 7.90
C TYR A 33 -0.55 -2.99 8.18
N LEU A 34 -0.13 -1.88 8.76
CA LEU A 34 -0.98 -0.74 9.09
C LEU A 34 -0.84 0.40 8.08
N LEU A 35 0.23 0.37 7.29
CA LEU A 35 0.51 1.37 6.26
C LEU A 35 0.98 0.69 4.97
N VAL A 36 0.34 1.02 3.86
CA VAL A 36 0.84 0.70 2.52
C VAL A 36 1.33 2.00 1.89
N ASP A 37 2.63 2.08 1.64
CA ASP A 37 3.21 3.16 0.86
C ASP A 37 3.04 2.84 -0.62
N CYS A 38 2.26 3.68 -1.31
CA CYS A 38 1.97 3.58 -2.73
C CYS A 38 2.81 4.53 -3.60
N GLN A 39 3.82 5.18 -3.01
CA GLN A 39 4.74 6.11 -3.68
C GLN A 39 4.02 7.26 -4.39
N VAL A 40 3.99 7.25 -5.73
CA VAL A 40 3.39 8.30 -6.55
C VAL A 40 1.92 7.97 -6.80
N GLU A 41 1.08 8.97 -6.58
CA GLU A 41 -0.35 8.88 -6.82
C GLU A 41 -0.67 8.46 -8.27
N ASN A 42 -1.64 7.54 -8.44
CA ASN A 42 -2.28 7.31 -9.73
C ASN A 42 -3.77 6.95 -9.55
N LEU A 43 -4.54 7.05 -10.64
CA LEU A 43 -5.99 6.78 -10.63
C LEU A 43 -6.33 5.36 -10.19
N HIS A 44 -5.48 4.38 -10.52
CA HIS A 44 -5.70 3.00 -10.13
C HIS A 44 -5.65 2.84 -8.61
N LEU A 45 -4.61 3.36 -7.95
CA LEU A 45 -4.45 3.33 -6.50
C LEU A 45 -5.57 4.08 -5.79
N LYS A 46 -5.98 5.26 -6.31
CA LYS A 46 -7.14 5.99 -5.79
C LYS A 46 -8.42 5.15 -5.85
N SER A 47 -8.64 4.40 -6.93
CA SER A 47 -9.79 3.49 -7.05
C SER A 47 -9.76 2.33 -6.04
N LEU A 48 -8.58 2.00 -5.50
CA LEU A 48 -8.39 1.00 -4.46
C LEU A 48 -8.48 1.58 -3.04
N GLY A 49 -8.73 2.89 -2.90
CA GLY A 49 -8.84 3.58 -1.60
C GLY A 49 -7.58 4.29 -1.14
N ALA A 50 -6.54 4.40 -1.98
CA ALA A 50 -5.36 5.21 -1.64
C ALA A 50 -5.70 6.71 -1.60
N PHE A 51 -5.10 7.42 -0.66
CA PHE A 51 -5.24 8.86 -0.50
C PHE A 51 -3.90 9.49 -0.15
N ASN A 52 -3.74 10.77 -0.47
CA ASN A 52 -2.52 11.51 -0.13
C ASN A 52 -2.58 11.98 1.31
N ILE A 53 -1.43 11.98 1.97
CA ILE A 53 -1.23 12.59 3.27
C ILE A 53 -0.06 13.56 3.22
N GLU A 54 -0.05 14.51 4.15
CA GLU A 54 1.09 15.40 4.33
C GLU A 54 2.36 14.62 4.61
N ARG A 55 3.49 15.08 4.05
CA ARG A 55 4.79 14.42 4.25
C ARG A 55 5.16 14.31 5.72
N SER A 56 4.83 15.32 6.53
CA SER A 56 5.06 15.32 7.96
C SER A 56 4.27 14.22 8.68
N ALA A 57 3.02 13.99 8.29
CA ALA A 57 2.17 12.92 8.80
C ALA A 57 2.72 11.54 8.38
N PHE A 58 3.13 11.39 7.12
CA PHE A 58 3.76 10.15 6.63
C PHE A 58 5.03 9.82 7.41
N VAL A 59 5.94 10.78 7.59
CA VAL A 59 7.17 10.57 8.37
C VAL A 59 6.87 10.22 9.83
N LYS A 60 5.83 10.81 10.43
CA LYS A 60 5.39 10.45 11.78
C LYS A 60 4.93 8.99 11.84
N LEU A 61 4.08 8.57 10.90
CA LEU A 61 3.61 7.18 10.81
C LEU A 61 4.78 6.22 10.61
N LEU A 62 5.74 6.54 9.74
CA LEU A 62 6.93 5.71 9.55
C LEU A 62 7.73 5.53 10.84
N LYS A 63 7.90 6.58 11.65
CA LYS A 63 8.61 6.47 12.94
C LYS A 63 7.87 5.62 13.98
N GLU A 64 6.55 5.53 13.89
CA GLU A 64 5.71 4.76 14.82
C GLU A 64 5.59 3.29 14.39
N LEU A 65 5.70 3.00 13.09
CA LEU A 65 5.40 1.69 12.51
C LEU A 65 6.62 0.88 12.07
N LEU A 66 7.79 1.53 11.92
CA LEU A 66 9.08 0.88 11.67
C LEU A 66 9.76 0.52 12.99
#